data_AF-W2VII4-F1
#
_entry.id   AF-W2VII4-F1
#
_cell.length_a   1.000
_cell.length_b   1.000
_cell.length_c   1.000
_cell.angle_alpha   90.00
_cell.angle_beta   90.00
_cell.angle_gamma   90.00
#
_symmetry.space_group_name_H-M   'P 1'
#
loop_
_entity.id
_entity.type
_entity.pdbx_description
1 polymer ?
#
loop_
_entity_poly.entity_id
_entity_poly.type
_entity_poly.pdbx_seq_one_letter_code
_entity_poly.pdbx_strand_id
1 'polypeptide(L)'
;MAGVVKKVEDTVDVSLESFRKILKLQENVKEIKFKKLYSKGDFLQCVKEERLFKTLSWIDKSPFYIHYIHVNNLFYTLVDIFDSIVGIDEISEFEYYCRMKSVFYCMFKDKAEALQNIMFKYKYPNLQKENIEIFCNELLLLLGSRREMKAEEKFLVRMLARASKSNELVFLHGNNDYIMQENYAEFYLDPILKYQKSKHIFDEETTVQNIVKEQIAQGENVRDNFEFVKSEADIFVQLSDVVAGILGKMFKYINYTSVNQQLKDAESLSKLQEDNILLIYKLRMDAEVENRGFLHSIAPLAEIENLNRFFEMVKSRKVN
;
A
#
# COMPACT_ATOMS: atom_id res chain seq x y z
N MET A 1 -3.50 -4.02 -3.64
CA MET A 1 -4.26 -5.29 -3.73
C MET A 1 -4.37 -5.92 -2.34
N ALA A 2 -5.46 -6.60 -2.00
CA ALA A 2 -5.55 -7.39 -0.77
C ALA A 2 -6.51 -8.56 -0.95
N GLY A 3 -6.39 -9.57 -0.10
CA GLY A 3 -7.24 -10.74 -0.15
C GLY A 3 -7.12 -11.64 1.07
N VAL A 4 -7.64 -12.87 0.92
CA VAL A 4 -7.57 -13.93 1.93
C VAL A 4 -6.87 -15.16 1.36
N VAL A 5 -6.14 -15.88 2.21
CA VAL A 5 -5.39 -17.09 1.86
C VAL A 5 -5.59 -18.15 2.94
N LYS A 6 -5.67 -19.42 2.55
CA LYS A 6 -5.75 -20.57 3.45
C LYS A 6 -4.80 -21.66 2.99
N LYS A 7 -4.49 -22.64 3.85
CA LYS A 7 -3.76 -23.82 3.42
C LYS A 7 -4.65 -24.74 2.57
N VAL A 8 -4.04 -25.59 1.77
CA VAL A 8 -4.78 -26.46 0.83
C VAL A 8 -5.61 -27.48 1.61
N GLU A 9 -5.01 -28.02 2.68
CA GLU A 9 -5.58 -28.99 3.61
C GLU A 9 -6.73 -28.43 4.46
N ASP A 10 -6.81 -27.11 4.64
CA ASP A 10 -7.86 -26.50 5.44
C ASP A 10 -9.21 -26.58 4.71
N THR A 11 -10.12 -27.39 5.25
CA THR A 11 -11.51 -27.42 4.79
C THR A 11 -12.28 -26.26 5.43
N VAL A 12 -12.88 -25.41 4.60
CA VAL A 12 -13.80 -24.37 5.09
C VAL A 12 -15.19 -25.00 5.19
N ASP A 13 -15.51 -25.56 6.36
CA ASP A 13 -16.76 -26.29 6.63
C ASP A 13 -17.99 -25.38 6.79
N VAL A 14 -18.03 -24.27 6.07
CA VAL A 14 -19.15 -23.34 6.10
C VAL A 14 -19.38 -22.85 4.69
N SER A 15 -20.49 -23.30 4.09
CA SER A 15 -20.94 -22.72 2.82
C SER A 15 -21.00 -21.21 3.01
N LEU A 16 -20.52 -20.45 2.04
CA LEU A 16 -20.46 -19.00 2.10
C LEU A 16 -21.85 -18.33 2.20
N GLU A 17 -22.91 -19.12 2.06
CA GLU A 17 -24.28 -18.79 2.43
C GLU A 17 -24.45 -18.49 3.93
N SER A 18 -23.68 -19.17 4.79
CA SER A 18 -23.57 -18.86 6.22
C SER A 18 -23.00 -17.46 6.46
N PHE A 19 -22.02 -17.03 5.68
CA PHE A 19 -21.42 -15.71 5.77
C PHE A 19 -22.44 -14.62 5.40
N ARG A 20 -23.21 -14.82 4.32
CA ARG A 20 -24.32 -13.93 3.95
C ARG A 20 -25.36 -13.81 5.07
N LYS A 21 -25.70 -14.92 5.75
CA LYS A 21 -26.61 -14.93 6.91
C LYS A 21 -26.05 -14.12 8.08
N ILE A 22 -24.76 -14.25 8.39
CA ILE A 22 -24.09 -13.47 9.45
C ILE A 22 -24.21 -11.96 9.20
N LEU A 23 -24.12 -11.53 7.93
CA LEU A 23 -24.22 -10.13 7.54
C LEU A 23 -25.66 -9.59 7.46
N LYS A 24 -26.68 -10.46 7.62
CA LYS A 24 -28.11 -10.12 7.52
C LYS A 24 -28.43 -9.33 6.24
N LEU A 25 -27.84 -9.73 5.11
CA LEU A 25 -28.07 -9.08 3.83
C LEU A 25 -29.47 -9.43 3.29
N GLN A 26 -30.11 -8.48 2.62
CA GLN A 26 -31.37 -8.73 1.91
C GLN A 26 -31.13 -9.69 0.75
N GLU A 27 -32.14 -10.49 0.39
CA GLU A 27 -32.04 -11.51 -0.68
C GLU A 27 -31.69 -10.93 -2.06
N ASN A 28 -32.01 -9.66 -2.31
CA ASN A 28 -31.68 -8.95 -3.54
C ASN A 28 -30.20 -8.51 -3.63
N VAL A 29 -29.41 -8.65 -2.56
CA VAL A 29 -27.99 -8.33 -2.57
C VAL A 29 -27.23 -9.46 -3.27
N LYS A 30 -27.04 -9.30 -4.57
CA LYS A 30 -26.32 -10.27 -5.41
C LYS A 30 -24.82 -10.35 -5.11
N GLU A 31 -24.25 -9.25 -4.64
CA GLU A 31 -22.81 -9.09 -4.46
C GLU A 31 -22.47 -8.23 -3.24
N ILE A 32 -21.47 -8.66 -2.47
CA ILE A 32 -20.87 -7.91 -1.38
C ILE A 32 -19.76 -7.03 -1.95
N LYS A 33 -19.98 -5.71 -1.93
CA LYS A 33 -18.95 -4.72 -2.28
C LYS A 33 -18.71 -3.77 -1.12
N PHE A 34 -17.45 -3.50 -0.80
CA PHE A 34 -17.01 -2.55 0.21
C PHE A 34 -17.68 -1.18 0.01
N LYS A 35 -17.65 -0.67 -1.23
CA LYS A 35 -18.23 0.64 -1.59
C LYS A 35 -19.75 0.75 -1.35
N LYS A 36 -20.47 -0.37 -1.34
CA LYS A 36 -21.93 -0.38 -1.13
C LYS A 36 -22.28 -0.61 0.33
N LEU A 37 -21.54 -1.49 1.01
CA LEU A 37 -21.95 -2.04 2.30
C LEU A 37 -21.15 -1.53 3.51
N TYR A 38 -19.96 -0.94 3.28
CA TYR A 38 -19.01 -0.61 4.34
C TYR A 38 -18.41 0.80 4.24
N SER A 39 -18.39 1.43 3.06
CA SER A 39 -17.61 2.65 2.81
C SER A 39 -18.22 3.96 3.31
N LYS A 40 -18.89 3.98 4.46
CA LYS A 40 -19.41 5.22 5.04
C LYS A 40 -18.23 6.09 5.50
N GLY A 41 -17.97 7.18 4.80
CA GLY A 41 -16.98 8.19 5.21
C GLY A 41 -15.52 7.70 5.20
N ASP A 42 -14.75 8.19 6.17
CA ASP A 42 -13.34 7.85 6.38
C ASP A 42 -13.15 6.52 7.16
N PHE A 43 -11.90 6.20 7.50
CA PHE A 43 -11.57 4.99 8.26
C PHE A 43 -12.30 4.92 9.60
N LEU A 44 -12.31 6.00 10.37
CA LEU A 44 -12.91 6.03 11.71
C LEU A 44 -14.43 5.84 11.66
N GLN A 45 -15.08 6.30 10.59
CA GLN A 45 -16.50 6.01 10.34
C GLN A 45 -16.73 4.55 9.91
N CYS A 46 -15.87 3.99 9.07
CA CYS A 46 -15.99 2.58 8.65
C CYS A 46 -15.87 1.62 9.84
N VAL A 47 -14.96 1.88 10.79
CA VAL A 47 -14.78 1.03 11.98
C VAL A 47 -15.87 1.18 13.04
N LYS A 48 -16.87 2.05 12.85
CA LYS A 48 -18.08 2.09 13.69
C LYS A 48 -19.12 1.05 13.30
N GLU A 49 -18.96 0.40 12.15
CA GLU A 49 -19.99 -0.47 11.61
C GLU A 49 -19.91 -1.89 12.21
N GLU A 50 -21.01 -2.34 12.82
CA GLU A 50 -21.13 -3.71 13.36
C GLU A 50 -20.96 -4.77 12.25
N ARG A 51 -21.35 -4.44 11.02
CA ARG A 51 -21.15 -5.31 9.86
C ARG A 51 -19.68 -5.57 9.58
N LEU A 52 -18.81 -4.57 9.75
CA LEU A 52 -17.36 -4.74 9.61
C LEU A 52 -16.85 -5.71 10.69
N PHE A 53 -17.28 -5.52 11.93
CA PHE A 53 -16.90 -6.39 13.04
C PHE A 53 -17.27 -7.85 12.78
N LYS A 54 -18.49 -8.10 12.31
CA LYS A 54 -18.96 -9.44 11.94
C LYS A 54 -18.14 -10.04 10.79
N THR A 55 -17.74 -9.23 9.82
CA THR A 55 -16.93 -9.67 8.67
C THR A 55 -15.54 -10.08 9.12
N LEU A 56 -14.84 -9.19 9.84
CA LEU A 56 -13.50 -9.45 10.35
C LEU A 56 -13.49 -10.62 11.35
N SER A 57 -14.51 -10.73 12.20
CA SER A 57 -14.63 -11.83 13.17
C SER A 57 -14.87 -13.17 12.49
N TRP A 58 -15.51 -13.17 11.33
CA TRP A 58 -15.68 -14.39 10.54
C TRP A 58 -14.36 -14.83 9.91
N ILE A 59 -13.57 -13.89 9.37
CA ILE A 59 -12.20 -14.16 8.89
C ILE A 59 -11.36 -14.75 10.03
N ASP A 60 -11.37 -14.11 11.19
CA ASP A 60 -10.60 -14.50 12.38
C ASP A 60 -10.90 -15.92 12.90
N LYS A 61 -12.14 -16.38 12.71
CA LYS A 61 -12.60 -17.71 13.11
C LYS A 61 -12.46 -18.76 12.01
N SER A 62 -12.07 -18.34 10.82
CA SER A 62 -11.86 -19.19 9.66
C SER A 62 -10.38 -19.54 9.52
N PRO A 63 -9.99 -20.55 8.73
CA PRO A 63 -8.59 -20.84 8.44
C PRO A 63 -7.95 -19.82 7.47
N PHE A 64 -8.52 -18.61 7.37
CA PHE A 64 -8.05 -17.58 6.47
C PHE A 64 -7.08 -16.63 7.16
N TYR A 65 -5.96 -16.38 6.49
CA TYR A 65 -5.09 -15.24 6.75
C TYR A 65 -5.41 -14.14 5.76
N ILE A 66 -5.29 -12.88 6.17
CA ILE A 66 -5.32 -11.77 5.23
C ILE A 66 -3.94 -11.60 4.57
N HIS A 67 -3.93 -11.11 3.34
CA HIS A 67 -2.70 -10.66 2.70
C HIS A 67 -2.96 -9.35 1.93
N TYR A 68 -1.93 -8.52 1.76
CA TYR A 68 -2.01 -7.31 0.98
C TYR A 68 -0.67 -6.89 0.38
N ILE A 69 -0.77 -6.18 -0.74
CA ILE A 69 0.27 -5.33 -1.31
C ILE A 69 -0.25 -3.89 -1.27
N HIS A 70 0.40 -3.06 -0.45
CA HIS A 70 0.13 -1.64 -0.31
C HIS A 70 1.22 -0.84 -1.03
N VAL A 71 0.83 0.10 -1.88
CA VAL A 71 1.74 0.99 -2.60
C VAL A 71 1.39 2.43 -2.24
N ASN A 72 2.36 3.17 -1.69
CA ASN A 72 2.25 4.61 -1.56
C ASN A 72 2.80 5.24 -2.86
N ASN A 73 1.91 5.72 -3.73
CA ASN A 73 2.30 6.21 -5.05
C ASN A 73 3.31 7.37 -4.99
N LEU A 74 3.17 8.31 -4.04
CA LEU A 74 4.14 9.40 -3.91
C LEU A 74 5.53 8.86 -3.51
N PHE A 75 5.57 7.91 -2.58
CA PHE A 75 6.82 7.24 -2.24
C PHE A 75 7.42 6.52 -3.44
N TYR A 76 6.60 5.73 -4.16
CA TYR A 76 7.02 5.01 -5.35
C TYR A 76 7.69 5.93 -6.38
N THR A 77 7.04 7.06 -6.69
CA THR A 77 7.58 8.09 -7.59
C THR A 77 8.86 8.72 -7.06
N LEU A 78 8.96 9.00 -5.76
CA LEU A 78 10.15 9.62 -5.18
C LEU A 78 11.36 8.67 -5.11
N VAL A 79 11.13 7.35 -5.13
CA VAL A 79 12.19 6.35 -5.15
C VAL A 79 13.02 6.46 -6.43
N ASP A 80 12.42 6.69 -7.60
CA ASP A 80 13.16 6.85 -8.85
C ASP A 80 14.13 8.04 -8.81
N ILE A 81 13.69 9.15 -8.20
CA ILE A 81 14.53 10.33 -7.98
C ILE A 81 15.65 9.97 -6.99
N PHE A 82 15.32 9.34 -5.87
CA PHE A 82 16.30 8.95 -4.86
C PHE A 82 17.37 8.02 -5.43
N ASP A 83 16.96 6.96 -6.12
CA ASP A 83 17.84 5.94 -6.72
C ASP A 83 18.67 6.52 -7.88
N SER A 84 18.26 7.66 -8.44
CA SER A 84 19.05 8.41 -9.44
C SER A 84 20.09 9.35 -8.81
N ILE A 85 19.93 9.79 -7.55
CA ILE A 85 20.84 10.76 -6.92
C ILE A 85 21.76 10.14 -5.86
N VAL A 86 21.40 8.97 -5.33
CA VAL A 86 22.16 8.20 -4.35
C VAL A 86 22.58 6.86 -4.94
N GLY A 87 23.88 6.67 -5.12
CA GLY A 87 24.45 5.39 -5.54
C GLY A 87 24.30 4.32 -4.46
N ILE A 88 24.10 3.07 -4.86
CA ILE A 88 23.97 1.93 -3.92
C ILE A 88 25.25 1.70 -3.09
N ASP A 89 26.39 2.13 -3.61
CA ASP A 89 27.70 2.07 -2.96
C ASP A 89 27.93 3.20 -1.93
N GLU A 90 27.13 4.26 -1.98
CA GLU A 90 27.25 5.39 -1.05
C GLU A 90 26.64 5.11 0.32
N ILE A 91 25.76 4.12 0.39
CA ILE A 91 25.15 3.64 1.62
C ILE A 91 25.34 2.12 1.66
N SER A 92 26.33 1.68 2.42
CA SER A 92 26.71 0.26 2.51
C SER A 92 25.65 -0.62 3.18
N GLU A 93 24.80 -0.05 4.04
CA GLU A 93 23.79 -0.78 4.78
C GLU A 93 22.41 -0.63 4.13
N PHE A 94 21.88 -1.74 3.60
CA PHE A 94 20.60 -1.75 2.89
C PHE A 94 19.43 -1.23 3.75
N GLU A 95 19.40 -1.56 5.04
CA GLU A 95 18.37 -1.05 5.96
C GLU A 95 18.45 0.48 6.09
N TYR A 96 19.66 1.01 6.19
CA TYR A 96 19.89 2.45 6.20
C TYR A 96 19.50 3.10 4.87
N TYR A 97 19.77 2.45 3.74
CA TYR A 97 19.33 2.91 2.40
C TYR A 97 17.81 3.05 2.33
N CYS A 98 17.07 2.04 2.78
CA CYS A 98 15.61 2.07 2.88
C CYS A 98 15.11 3.18 3.82
N ARG A 99 15.81 3.41 4.94
CA ARG A 99 15.51 4.52 5.86
C ARG A 99 15.72 5.88 5.19
N MET A 100 16.79 6.04 4.41
CA MET A 100 17.06 7.28 3.69
C MET A 100 16.03 7.56 2.59
N LYS A 101 15.49 6.54 1.91
CA LYS A 101 14.30 6.68 1.03
C LYS A 101 13.11 7.24 1.80
N SER A 102 12.87 6.73 3.01
CA SER A 102 11.79 7.24 3.86
C SER A 102 12.01 8.67 4.30
N VAL A 103 13.25 9.07 4.63
CA VAL A 103 13.58 10.46 4.96
C VAL A 103 13.33 11.36 3.76
N PHE A 104 13.77 10.95 2.57
CA PHE A 104 13.56 11.70 1.33
C PHE A 104 12.07 11.94 1.06
N TYR A 105 11.22 10.93 1.22
CA TYR A 105 9.77 11.10 1.16
C TYR A 105 9.25 12.12 2.18
N CYS A 106 9.66 12.01 3.45
CA CYS A 106 9.21 12.92 4.50
C CYS A 106 9.58 14.39 4.22
N MET A 107 10.67 14.64 3.49
CA MET A 107 11.07 15.99 3.10
C MET A 107 10.09 16.64 2.09
N PHE A 108 9.35 15.83 1.31
CA PHE A 108 8.44 16.30 0.26
C PHE A 108 6.94 16.06 0.55
N LYS A 109 6.57 15.17 1.48
CA LYS A 109 5.17 14.75 1.65
C LYS A 109 4.18 15.89 1.92
N ASP A 110 4.58 16.89 2.70
CA ASP A 110 3.76 18.07 3.02
C ASP A 110 3.85 19.16 1.93
N LYS A 111 4.51 18.87 0.80
CA LYS A 111 4.75 19.75 -0.34
C LYS A 111 4.27 19.14 -1.66
N ALA A 112 3.37 18.16 -1.59
CA ALA A 112 2.96 17.32 -2.72
C ALA A 112 2.45 18.12 -3.93
N GLU A 113 1.64 19.17 -3.70
CA GLU A 113 1.10 20.02 -4.78
C GLU A 113 2.22 20.78 -5.51
N ALA A 114 3.13 21.42 -4.78
CA ALA A 114 4.26 22.13 -5.36
C ALA A 114 5.23 21.19 -6.08
N LEU A 115 5.47 20.00 -5.51
CA LEU A 115 6.26 18.95 -6.17
C LEU A 115 5.61 18.49 -7.48
N GLN A 116 4.29 18.29 -7.49
CA GLN A 116 3.56 17.88 -8.70
C GLN A 116 3.65 18.94 -9.80
N ASN A 117 3.64 20.23 -9.46
CA ASN A 117 3.83 21.31 -10.42
C ASN A 117 5.22 21.27 -11.07
N ILE A 118 6.28 20.98 -10.29
CA ILE A 118 7.63 20.77 -10.82
C ILE A 118 7.63 19.54 -11.74
N MET A 119 7.10 18.41 -11.29
CA MET A 119 7.03 17.17 -12.09
C MET A 119 6.33 17.39 -13.43
N PHE A 120 5.21 18.12 -13.44
CA PHE A 120 4.48 18.45 -14.67
C PHE A 120 5.29 19.39 -15.58
N LYS A 121 5.93 20.42 -15.03
CA LYS A 121 6.78 21.35 -15.79
C LYS A 121 7.86 20.61 -16.60
N TYR A 122 8.41 19.53 -16.03
CA TYR A 122 9.51 18.77 -16.63
C TYR A 122 9.11 17.43 -17.24
N LYS A 123 7.81 17.22 -17.50
CA LYS A 123 7.28 16.01 -18.16
C LYS A 123 7.67 14.70 -17.45
N TYR A 124 7.84 14.76 -16.13
CA TYR A 124 8.25 13.62 -15.31
C TYR A 124 7.40 12.38 -15.59
N PRO A 125 7.98 11.15 -15.65
CA PRO A 125 9.38 10.80 -15.39
C PRO A 125 10.32 10.91 -16.60
N ASN A 126 9.96 11.65 -17.66
CA ASN A 126 10.79 11.81 -18.87
C ASN A 126 11.56 13.14 -18.90
N LEU A 127 12.48 13.30 -17.96
CA LEU A 127 13.31 14.49 -17.84
C LEU A 127 14.29 14.59 -19.02
N GLN A 128 14.34 15.76 -19.68
CA GLN A 128 15.36 16.02 -20.70
C GLN A 128 16.71 16.32 -20.04
N LYS A 129 17.82 15.85 -20.62
CA LYS A 129 19.16 15.93 -20.00
C LYS A 129 19.58 17.38 -19.73
N GLU A 130 19.18 18.32 -20.58
CA GLU A 130 19.49 19.74 -20.44
C GLU A 130 18.76 20.39 -19.24
N ASN A 131 17.70 19.76 -18.74
CA ASN A 131 16.89 20.24 -17.63
C ASN A 131 17.29 19.67 -16.27
N ILE A 132 18.28 18.75 -16.20
CA ILE A 132 18.71 18.11 -14.93
C ILE A 132 19.07 19.15 -13.88
N GLU A 133 19.91 20.12 -14.24
CA GLU A 133 20.38 21.15 -13.32
C GLU A 133 19.20 21.95 -12.75
N ILE A 134 18.31 22.42 -13.62
CA ILE A 134 17.18 23.28 -13.23
C ILE A 134 16.16 22.48 -12.40
N PHE A 135 15.86 21.24 -12.79
CA PHE A 135 14.97 20.35 -12.05
C PHE A 135 15.47 20.10 -10.62
N CYS A 136 16.73 19.68 -10.46
CA CYS A 136 17.31 19.46 -9.14
C CYS A 136 17.36 20.74 -8.30
N ASN A 137 17.65 21.89 -8.92
CA ASN A 137 17.65 23.18 -8.22
C ASN A 137 16.25 23.60 -7.77
N GLU A 138 15.19 23.33 -8.53
CA GLU A 138 13.81 23.57 -8.11
C GLU A 138 13.39 22.67 -6.94
N LEU A 139 13.80 21.39 -6.96
CA LEU A 139 13.60 20.49 -5.81
C LEU A 139 14.33 21.01 -4.57
N LEU A 140 15.57 21.50 -4.70
CA LEU A 140 16.33 22.13 -3.61
C LEU A 140 15.63 23.38 -3.07
N LEU A 141 15.11 24.23 -3.95
CA LEU A 141 14.35 25.42 -3.57
C LEU A 141 13.08 25.04 -2.80
N LEU A 142 12.39 24.00 -3.24
CA LEU A 142 11.19 23.49 -2.57
C LEU A 142 11.49 22.99 -1.14
N LEU A 143 12.67 22.42 -0.91
CA LEU A 143 13.10 21.97 0.41
C LEU A 143 13.47 23.11 1.37
N GLY A 144 13.81 24.29 0.85
CA GLY A 144 14.07 25.49 1.62
C GLY A 144 15.37 25.48 2.43
N SER A 145 15.36 26.19 3.56
CA SER A 145 16.57 26.46 4.35
C SER A 145 17.14 25.20 5.02
N ARG A 146 18.46 25.02 4.91
CA ARG A 146 19.18 23.90 5.53
C ARG A 146 19.44 24.06 7.03
N ARG A 147 19.10 25.20 7.63
CA ARG A 147 19.43 25.51 9.03
C ARG A 147 18.75 24.53 10.00
N GLU A 148 17.48 24.24 9.76
CA GLU A 148 16.64 23.39 10.62
C GLU A 148 16.73 21.89 10.26
N MET A 149 17.43 21.55 9.17
CA MET A 149 17.53 20.19 8.68
C MET A 149 18.41 19.32 9.58
N LYS A 150 17.97 18.07 9.79
CA LYS A 150 18.74 17.01 10.45
C LYS A 150 19.92 16.55 9.58
N ALA A 151 20.81 15.75 10.15
CA ALA A 151 22.00 15.27 9.45
C ALA A 151 21.66 14.50 8.15
N GLU A 152 20.65 13.64 8.20
CA GLU A 152 20.16 12.82 7.08
C GLU A 152 19.58 13.68 5.96
N GLU A 153 18.73 14.65 6.30
CA GLU A 153 18.17 15.60 5.34
C GLU A 153 19.27 16.46 4.71
N LYS A 154 20.25 16.91 5.51
CA LYS A 154 21.43 17.63 4.99
C LYS A 154 22.23 16.76 4.02
N PHE A 155 22.39 15.47 4.28
CA PHE A 155 23.03 14.53 3.37
C PHE A 155 22.27 14.46 2.04
N LEU A 156 20.96 14.25 2.06
CA LEU A 156 20.13 14.16 0.85
C LEU A 156 20.15 15.44 0.02
N VAL A 157 20.13 16.60 0.68
CA VAL A 157 20.30 17.89 -0.01
C VAL A 157 21.67 18.01 -0.68
N ARG A 158 22.75 17.44 -0.10
CA ARG A 158 24.05 17.38 -0.80
C ARG A 158 24.01 16.47 -2.02
N MET A 159 23.35 15.30 -1.91
CA MET A 159 23.22 14.36 -3.03
C MET A 159 22.44 14.99 -4.18
N LEU A 160 21.34 15.66 -3.88
CA LEU A 160 20.54 16.38 -4.88
C LEU A 160 21.32 17.56 -5.52
N ALA A 161 22.11 18.30 -4.73
CA ALA A 161 22.97 19.37 -5.25
C ALA A 161 24.18 18.87 -6.04
N ARG A 162 24.60 17.61 -5.84
CA ARG A 162 25.57 16.95 -6.71
C ARG A 162 24.90 16.50 -8.00
N ALA A 163 23.72 15.91 -7.90
CA ALA A 163 22.93 15.44 -9.03
C ALA A 163 22.57 16.56 -10.02
N SER A 164 22.41 17.80 -9.56
CA SER A 164 22.23 18.96 -10.45
C SER A 164 23.41 19.23 -11.39
N LYS A 165 24.58 18.64 -11.11
CA LYS A 165 25.80 18.72 -11.93
C LYS A 165 26.08 17.42 -12.68
N SER A 166 25.20 16.43 -12.57
CA SER A 166 25.31 15.16 -13.28
C SER A 166 24.81 15.30 -14.72
N ASN A 167 25.37 14.48 -15.61
CA ASN A 167 24.90 14.40 -17.00
C ASN A 167 23.66 13.51 -17.16
N GLU A 168 23.29 12.78 -16.11
CA GLU A 168 22.24 11.76 -16.15
C GLU A 168 21.63 11.52 -14.77
N LEU A 169 20.32 11.26 -14.75
CA LEU A 169 19.53 10.71 -13.66
C LEU A 169 18.88 9.42 -14.19
N VAL A 170 19.51 8.26 -13.92
CA VAL A 170 19.31 7.01 -14.67
C VAL A 170 17.85 6.55 -14.83
N PHE A 171 16.99 6.80 -13.82
CA PHE A 171 15.58 6.39 -13.87
C PHE A 171 14.65 7.44 -14.49
N LEU A 172 15.15 8.63 -14.80
CA LEU A 172 14.33 9.78 -15.23
C LEU A 172 14.45 10.11 -16.72
N HIS A 173 14.92 9.17 -17.55
CA HIS A 173 15.14 9.40 -18.98
C HIS A 173 14.53 8.29 -19.84
N GLY A 174 14.06 8.65 -21.04
CA GLY A 174 13.54 7.67 -22.00
C GLY A 174 12.19 7.07 -21.62
N ASN A 175 11.52 7.65 -20.62
CA ASN A 175 10.19 7.27 -20.19
C ASN A 175 9.11 7.96 -21.03
N ASN A 176 7.86 7.57 -20.84
CA ASN A 176 6.72 8.29 -21.43
C ASN A 176 6.43 9.57 -20.65
N ASP A 177 6.19 10.68 -21.37
CA ASP A 177 5.80 11.97 -20.77
C ASP A 177 4.57 11.79 -19.86
N TYR A 178 4.66 12.26 -18.62
CA TYR A 178 3.56 12.28 -17.64
C TYR A 178 3.04 10.92 -17.17
N ILE A 179 3.67 9.80 -17.54
CA ILE A 179 3.28 8.46 -17.10
C ILE A 179 4.20 8.01 -15.96
N MET A 180 3.78 8.26 -14.72
CA MET A 180 4.53 7.83 -13.52
C MET A 180 4.42 6.33 -13.25
N GLN A 181 3.23 5.76 -13.48
CA GLN A 181 2.97 4.33 -13.35
C GLN A 181 1.99 3.95 -14.47
N GLU A 182 2.43 3.12 -15.41
CA GLU A 182 1.62 2.73 -16.56
C GLU A 182 0.48 1.79 -16.16
N ASN A 183 0.78 0.80 -15.33
CA ASN A 183 -0.18 -0.19 -14.85
C ASN A 183 0.30 -0.81 -13.53
N TYR A 184 -0.52 -1.68 -12.93
CA TYR A 184 -0.20 -2.35 -11.67
C TYR A 184 0.04 -3.86 -11.86
N ALA A 185 0.34 -4.33 -13.08
CA ALA A 185 0.46 -5.75 -13.41
C ALA A 185 1.56 -6.47 -12.64
N GLU A 186 2.68 -5.78 -12.37
CA GLU A 186 3.79 -6.31 -11.56
C GLU A 186 3.34 -6.82 -10.19
N PHE A 187 2.34 -6.16 -9.58
CA PHE A 187 1.81 -6.55 -8.27
C PHE A 187 0.91 -7.79 -8.32
N TYR A 188 0.37 -8.14 -9.50
CA TYR A 188 -0.32 -9.42 -9.72
C TYR A 188 0.67 -10.54 -10.02
N LEU A 189 1.75 -10.23 -10.74
CA LEU A 189 2.78 -11.19 -11.13
C LEU A 189 3.61 -11.66 -9.92
N ASP A 190 3.96 -10.75 -9.00
CA ASP A 190 4.75 -11.07 -7.82
C ASP A 190 4.22 -12.29 -7.03
N PRO A 191 2.95 -12.36 -6.59
CA PRO A 191 2.44 -13.51 -5.86
C PRO A 191 2.36 -14.78 -6.73
N ILE A 192 2.03 -14.67 -8.02
CA ILE A 192 1.98 -15.81 -8.96
C ILE A 192 3.36 -16.49 -9.04
N LEU A 193 4.42 -15.69 -9.19
CA LEU A 193 5.79 -16.16 -9.33
C LEU A 193 6.42 -16.61 -8.01
N LYS A 194 6.11 -15.93 -6.91
CA LYS A 194 6.64 -16.21 -5.57
C LYS A 194 6.01 -17.47 -4.95
N TYR A 195 4.70 -17.62 -5.06
CA TYR A 195 3.94 -18.70 -4.44
C TYR A 195 3.48 -19.72 -5.49
N GLN A 196 4.45 -20.41 -6.09
CA GLN A 196 4.22 -21.32 -7.23
C GLN A 196 3.35 -22.54 -6.90
N LYS A 197 3.27 -22.93 -5.63
CA LYS A 197 2.43 -24.04 -5.15
C LYS A 197 1.02 -23.59 -4.73
N SER A 198 0.75 -22.29 -4.76
CA SER A 198 -0.55 -21.71 -4.43
C SER A 198 -1.37 -21.49 -5.69
N LYS A 199 -2.69 -21.63 -5.58
CA LYS A 199 -3.65 -21.16 -6.59
C LYS A 199 -4.05 -19.71 -6.28
N HIS A 200 -3.94 -18.84 -7.26
CA HIS A 200 -4.28 -17.41 -7.15
C HIS A 200 -5.58 -17.12 -7.87
N ILE A 201 -6.51 -16.45 -7.19
CA ILE A 201 -7.82 -16.10 -7.75
C ILE A 201 -7.97 -14.59 -7.64
N PHE A 202 -8.09 -13.92 -8.78
CA PHE A 202 -8.20 -12.46 -8.87
C PHE A 202 -9.59 -12.05 -9.38
N ASP A 203 -10.06 -10.85 -8.99
CA ASP A 203 -11.22 -10.22 -9.65
C ASP A 203 -10.86 -9.87 -11.09
N GLU A 204 -11.84 -9.87 -11.99
CA GLU A 204 -11.65 -9.42 -13.37
C GLU A 204 -11.18 -7.96 -13.41
N GLU A 205 -9.99 -7.74 -13.97
CA GLU A 205 -9.46 -6.40 -14.25
C GLU A 205 -9.02 -6.32 -15.72
N THR A 206 -9.89 -5.79 -16.57
CA THR A 206 -9.78 -5.91 -18.04
C THR A 206 -8.44 -5.41 -18.61
N THR A 207 -7.87 -4.36 -18.03
CA THR A 207 -6.61 -3.77 -18.50
C THR A 207 -5.41 -4.59 -18.05
N VAL A 208 -5.37 -5.00 -16.78
CA VAL A 208 -4.20 -5.64 -16.19
C VAL A 208 -4.16 -7.14 -16.48
N GLN A 209 -5.30 -7.82 -16.54
CA GLN A 209 -5.36 -9.27 -16.74
C GLN A 209 -4.70 -9.73 -18.05
N ASN A 210 -4.80 -8.93 -19.12
CA ASN A 210 -4.22 -9.27 -20.41
C ASN A 210 -2.69 -9.16 -20.33
N ILE A 211 -2.20 -8.07 -19.73
CA ILE A 211 -0.77 -7.85 -19.49
C ILE A 211 -0.18 -8.99 -18.65
N VAL A 212 -0.86 -9.39 -17.57
CA VAL A 212 -0.42 -10.50 -16.70
C VAL A 212 -0.36 -11.81 -17.47
N LYS A 213 -1.40 -12.15 -18.24
CA LYS A 213 -1.43 -13.39 -19.05
C LYS A 213 -0.34 -13.41 -20.12
N GLU A 214 -0.13 -12.30 -20.81
CA GLU A 214 0.92 -12.17 -21.83
C GLU A 214 2.32 -12.32 -21.22
N GLN A 215 2.60 -11.65 -20.10
CA GLN A 215 3.90 -11.76 -19.44
C GLN A 215 4.18 -13.16 -18.89
N ILE A 216 3.19 -13.84 -18.31
CA ILE A 216 3.36 -15.23 -17.88
C ILE A 216 3.59 -16.18 -19.07
N ALA A 217 2.89 -15.96 -20.19
CA ALA A 217 3.04 -16.79 -21.39
C ALA A 217 4.42 -16.62 -22.06
N GLN A 218 5.04 -15.44 -21.94
CA GLN A 218 6.37 -15.15 -22.46
C GLN A 218 7.51 -15.58 -21.52
N GLY A 219 7.21 -15.85 -20.25
CA GLY A 219 8.20 -16.25 -19.25
C GLY A 219 8.75 -17.67 -19.50
N GLU A 220 9.96 -17.93 -19.00
CA GLU A 220 10.63 -19.24 -19.14
C GLU A 220 9.84 -20.41 -18.53
N ASN A 221 8.95 -20.12 -17.58
CA ASN A 221 8.09 -21.10 -16.93
C ASN A 221 6.64 -20.63 -16.97
N VAL A 222 5.92 -20.99 -18.04
CA VAL A 222 4.47 -20.75 -18.15
C VAL A 222 3.78 -21.31 -16.90
N ARG A 223 2.95 -20.49 -16.26
CA ARG A 223 2.22 -20.84 -15.04
C ARG A 223 0.73 -20.94 -15.30
N ASP A 224 0.12 -21.95 -14.72
CA ASP A 224 -1.33 -22.22 -14.72
C ASP A 224 -1.96 -22.09 -13.32
N ASN A 225 -1.19 -21.59 -12.35
CA ASN A 225 -1.59 -21.48 -10.95
C ASN A 225 -2.42 -20.22 -10.64
N PHE A 226 -3.00 -19.56 -11.64
CA PHE A 226 -3.83 -18.37 -11.44
C PHE A 226 -5.03 -18.33 -12.37
N GLU A 227 -6.09 -17.65 -11.92
CA GLU A 227 -7.27 -17.34 -12.73
C GLU A 227 -7.86 -15.97 -12.38
N PHE A 228 -8.59 -15.41 -13.34
CA PHE A 228 -9.39 -14.20 -13.16
C PHE A 228 -10.86 -14.61 -13.21
N VAL A 229 -11.64 -14.20 -12.21
CA VAL A 229 -13.04 -14.58 -12.06
C VAL A 229 -13.92 -13.36 -11.84
N LYS A 230 -15.17 -13.46 -12.28
CA LYS A 230 -16.18 -12.45 -11.96
C LYS A 230 -16.45 -12.46 -10.47
N SER A 231 -16.29 -11.31 -9.81
CA SER A 231 -16.60 -11.16 -8.39
C SER A 231 -18.01 -11.63 -8.00
N GLU A 232 -19.02 -11.54 -8.86
CA GLU A 232 -20.36 -12.08 -8.58
C GLU A 232 -20.37 -13.61 -8.36
N ALA A 233 -19.47 -14.33 -9.03
CA ALA A 233 -19.37 -15.78 -8.98
C ALA A 233 -18.42 -16.28 -7.87
N ASP A 234 -17.55 -15.41 -7.34
CA ASP A 234 -16.58 -15.76 -6.32
C ASP A 234 -16.65 -14.83 -5.10
N ILE A 235 -17.06 -15.41 -3.99
CA ILE A 235 -17.25 -14.71 -2.71
C ILE A 235 -15.93 -14.43 -1.97
N PHE A 236 -14.84 -15.17 -2.25
CA PHE A 236 -13.53 -14.83 -1.70
C PHE A 236 -12.98 -13.58 -2.38
N VAL A 237 -13.27 -13.39 -3.68
CA VAL A 237 -13.01 -12.12 -4.36
C VAL A 237 -13.83 -10.99 -3.73
N GLN A 238 -15.10 -11.20 -3.41
CA GLN A 238 -15.92 -10.20 -2.70
C GLN A 238 -15.40 -9.90 -1.28
N LEU A 239 -14.94 -10.91 -0.55
CA LEU A 239 -14.32 -10.73 0.76
C LEU A 239 -13.00 -9.95 0.65
N SER A 240 -12.22 -10.25 -0.40
CA SER A 240 -11.00 -9.53 -0.75
C SER A 240 -11.27 -8.05 -1.02
N ASP A 241 -12.39 -7.70 -1.68
CA ASP A 241 -12.83 -6.31 -1.86
C ASP A 241 -13.11 -5.63 -0.50
N VAL A 242 -13.72 -6.31 0.46
CA VAL A 242 -13.94 -5.78 1.82
C VAL A 242 -12.61 -5.53 2.55
N VAL A 243 -11.69 -6.50 2.51
CA VAL A 243 -10.35 -6.39 3.12
C VAL A 243 -9.55 -5.26 2.47
N ALA A 244 -9.51 -5.22 1.14
CA ALA A 244 -8.83 -4.16 0.37
C ALA A 244 -9.42 -2.79 0.68
N GLY A 245 -10.74 -2.68 0.76
CA GLY A 245 -11.43 -1.43 1.05
C GLY A 245 -11.14 -0.89 2.45
N ILE A 246 -11.20 -1.73 3.49
CA ILE A 246 -10.92 -1.28 4.86
C ILE A 246 -9.45 -0.93 5.06
N LEU A 247 -8.53 -1.74 4.51
CA LEU A 247 -7.10 -1.45 4.56
C LEU A 247 -6.77 -0.17 3.78
N GLY A 248 -7.38 0.05 2.62
CA GLY A 248 -7.22 1.28 1.84
C GLY A 248 -7.66 2.52 2.63
N LYS A 249 -8.79 2.45 3.36
CA LYS A 249 -9.21 3.53 4.26
C LYS A 249 -8.22 3.74 5.41
N MET A 250 -7.72 2.66 6.01
CA MET A 250 -6.72 2.70 7.08
C MET A 250 -5.43 3.38 6.63
N PHE A 251 -4.82 2.94 5.52
CA PHE A 251 -3.60 3.55 4.99
C PHE A 251 -3.80 5.02 4.63
N LYS A 252 -4.97 5.38 4.07
CA LYS A 252 -5.31 6.79 3.82
C LYS A 252 -5.37 7.59 5.12
N TYR A 253 -6.00 7.07 6.17
CA TYR A 253 -6.06 7.74 7.47
C TYR A 253 -4.65 7.93 8.06
N ILE A 254 -3.79 6.92 8.01
CA ILE A 254 -2.41 7.04 8.50
C ILE A 254 -1.62 8.09 7.73
N ASN A 255 -1.72 8.11 6.40
CA ASN A 255 -0.95 9.02 5.55
C ASN A 255 -1.37 10.49 5.69
N TYR A 256 -2.65 10.78 5.97
CA TYR A 256 -3.19 12.15 5.95
C TYR A 256 -3.56 12.71 7.33
N THR A 257 -3.61 11.88 8.37
CA THR A 257 -3.91 12.33 9.73
C THR A 257 -2.63 12.51 10.54
N SER A 258 -2.42 13.72 11.08
CA SER A 258 -1.26 14.00 11.93
C SER A 258 -1.25 13.13 13.19
N VAL A 259 -0.06 12.83 13.71
CA VAL A 259 0.13 12.08 14.96
C VAL A 259 -0.72 12.61 16.11
N ASN A 260 -0.75 13.93 16.30
CA ASN A 260 -1.50 14.57 17.37
C ASN A 260 -3.01 14.39 17.19
N GLN A 261 -3.49 14.40 15.94
CA GLN A 261 -4.90 14.13 15.67
C GLN A 261 -5.21 12.64 15.88
N GLN A 262 -4.33 11.74 15.45
CA GLN A 262 -4.49 10.30 15.70
C GLN A 262 -4.57 9.97 17.19
N LEU A 263 -3.80 10.66 18.04
CA LEU A 263 -3.86 10.54 19.50
C LEU A 263 -5.26 10.93 20.03
N LYS A 264 -5.77 12.10 19.64
CA LYS A 264 -7.11 12.59 20.04
C LYS A 264 -8.22 11.66 19.53
N ASP A 265 -8.08 11.19 18.30
CA ASP A 265 -9.02 10.24 17.69
C ASP A 265 -8.99 8.93 18.48
N ALA A 266 -7.81 8.42 18.81
CA ALA A 266 -7.63 7.21 19.61
C ALA A 266 -8.24 7.34 21.01
N GLU A 267 -8.22 8.52 21.65
CA GLU A 267 -8.85 8.80 22.95
C GLU A 267 -10.39 8.84 22.90
N SER A 268 -10.96 9.13 21.74
CA SER A 268 -12.41 9.31 21.54
C SER A 268 -13.12 8.12 20.89
N LEU A 269 -12.40 7.02 20.67
CA LEU A 269 -12.96 5.81 20.07
C LEU A 269 -14.05 5.20 20.96
N SER A 270 -15.17 4.82 20.34
CA SER A 270 -16.13 3.92 20.96
C SER A 270 -15.59 2.49 21.05
N LYS A 271 -16.16 1.69 21.95
CA LYS A 271 -15.76 0.29 22.14
C LYS A 271 -15.78 -0.54 20.84
N LEU A 272 -16.82 -0.37 20.02
CA LEU A 272 -16.93 -1.07 18.74
C LEU A 272 -15.82 -0.68 17.75
N GLN A 273 -15.41 0.60 17.73
CA GLN A 273 -14.30 1.05 16.90
C GLN A 273 -12.98 0.46 17.36
N GLU A 274 -12.72 0.48 18.68
CA GLU A 274 -11.53 -0.16 19.25
C GLU A 274 -11.48 -1.65 18.90
N ASP A 275 -12.59 -2.37 19.09
CA ASP A 275 -12.65 -3.80 18.80
C ASP A 275 -12.43 -4.09 17.31
N ASN A 276 -12.99 -3.28 16.40
CA ASN A 276 -12.72 -3.39 14.97
C ASN A 276 -11.24 -3.11 14.62
N ILE A 277 -10.66 -2.03 15.15
CA ILE A 277 -9.27 -1.66 14.90
C ILE A 277 -8.31 -2.75 15.42
N LEU A 278 -8.56 -3.25 16.64
CA LEU A 278 -7.74 -4.30 17.23
C LEU A 278 -7.91 -5.65 16.53
N LEU A 279 -9.07 -5.90 15.93
CA LEU A 279 -9.28 -7.08 15.10
C LEU A 279 -8.53 -6.99 13.77
N ILE A 280 -8.49 -5.82 13.14
CA ILE A 280 -7.61 -5.58 11.97
C ILE A 280 -6.14 -5.81 12.36
N TYR A 281 -5.71 -5.29 13.51
CA TYR A 281 -4.36 -5.51 14.01
C TYR A 281 -4.06 -7.00 14.23
N LYS A 282 -4.97 -7.72 14.91
CA LYS A 282 -4.84 -9.16 15.15
C LYS A 282 -4.67 -9.93 13.84
N LEU A 283 -5.57 -9.72 12.88
CA LEU A 283 -5.51 -10.39 11.57
C LEU A 283 -4.19 -10.11 10.83
N ARG A 284 -3.64 -8.89 10.97
CA ARG A 284 -2.30 -8.57 10.43
C ARG A 284 -1.21 -9.37 11.15
N MET A 285 -1.21 -9.40 12.48
CA MET A 285 -0.19 -10.12 13.24
C MET A 285 -0.24 -11.63 12.98
N ASP A 286 -1.43 -12.20 12.91
CA ASP A 286 -1.61 -13.63 12.62
C ASP A 286 -1.10 -13.96 11.20
N ALA A 287 -1.34 -13.08 10.21
CA ALA A 287 -0.81 -13.24 8.86
C ALA A 287 0.72 -13.10 8.78
N GLU A 288 1.30 -12.12 9.49
CA GLU A 288 2.75 -11.91 9.56
C GLU A 288 3.49 -13.11 10.19
N VAL A 289 2.90 -13.70 11.23
CA VAL A 289 3.44 -14.88 11.91
C VAL A 289 3.41 -16.11 10.99
N GLU A 290 2.33 -16.30 10.24
CA GLU A 290 2.23 -17.40 9.28
C GLU A 290 3.19 -17.20 8.10
N ASN A 291 3.20 -16.02 7.48
CA ASN A 291 4.10 -15.70 6.38
C ASN A 291 4.32 -14.18 6.26
N ARG A 292 5.55 -13.73 6.53
CA ARG A 292 5.93 -12.31 6.38
C ARG A 292 5.66 -11.72 5.00
N GLY A 293 5.61 -12.55 3.95
CA GLY A 293 5.28 -12.11 2.59
C GLY A 293 3.80 -11.77 2.38
N PHE A 294 2.91 -12.12 3.32
CA PHE A 294 1.50 -11.74 3.24
C PHE A 294 1.27 -10.25 3.46
N LEU A 295 2.13 -9.58 4.23
CA LEU A 295 2.00 -8.15 4.50
C LEU A 295 3.08 -7.36 3.77
N HIS A 296 2.83 -7.05 2.49
CA HIS A 296 3.80 -6.30 1.70
C HIS A 296 3.43 -4.82 1.58
N SER A 297 4.39 -3.93 1.81
CA SER A 297 4.21 -2.48 1.67
C SER A 297 5.40 -1.84 0.97
N ILE A 298 5.11 -1.18 -0.14
CA ILE A 298 6.03 -0.29 -0.84
C ILE A 298 5.67 1.13 -0.41
N ALA A 299 6.20 1.49 0.75
CA ALA A 299 5.86 2.72 1.45
C ALA A 299 7.04 3.20 2.32
N PRO A 300 7.04 4.47 2.74
CA PRO A 300 8.06 4.99 3.64
C PRO A 300 8.00 4.27 4.99
N LEU A 301 9.16 3.88 5.53
CA LEU A 301 9.26 3.27 6.87
C LEU A 301 8.55 4.11 7.94
N ALA A 302 8.66 5.44 7.87
CA ALA A 302 8.00 6.35 8.80
C ALA A 302 6.46 6.19 8.83
N GLU A 303 5.83 5.88 7.70
CA GLU A 303 4.37 5.66 7.65
C GLU A 303 3.98 4.27 8.18
N ILE A 304 4.85 3.26 8.02
CA ILE A 304 4.66 1.94 8.63
C ILE A 304 4.82 2.02 10.15
N GLU A 305 5.82 2.76 10.63
CA GLU A 305 5.99 3.06 12.06
C GLU A 305 4.79 3.84 12.62
N ASN A 306 4.26 4.80 11.87
CA ASN A 306 3.07 5.56 12.23
C ASN A 306 1.85 4.65 12.39
N LEU A 307 1.62 3.72 11.45
CA LEU A 307 0.57 2.71 11.52
C LEU A 307 0.71 1.83 12.77
N ASN A 308 1.90 1.30 13.02
CA ASN A 308 2.14 0.43 14.18
C ASN A 308 1.94 1.18 15.50
N ARG A 309 2.43 2.43 15.58
CA ARG A 309 2.17 3.28 16.74
C ARG A 309 0.67 3.51 16.95
N PHE A 310 -0.10 3.75 15.88
CA PHE A 310 -1.56 3.89 15.99
C PHE A 310 -2.22 2.67 16.62
N PHE A 311 -1.83 1.47 16.20
CA PHE A 311 -2.34 0.26 16.83
C PHE A 311 -1.95 0.11 18.31
N GLU A 312 -0.70 0.41 18.68
CA GLU A 312 -0.27 0.36 20.08
C GLU A 312 -1.00 1.40 20.96
N MET A 313 -1.30 2.60 20.42
CA MET A 313 -2.12 3.60 21.09
C MET A 313 -3.52 3.07 21.41
N VAL A 314 -4.17 2.39 20.46
CA VAL A 314 -5.51 1.81 20.68
C VAL A 314 -5.45 0.60 21.63
N LYS A 315 -4.41 -0.22 21.54
CA LYS A 315 -4.22 -1.42 22.38
C LYS A 315 -4.01 -1.08 23.85
N SER A 316 -3.20 -0.05 24.14
CA SER A 316 -2.92 0.36 25.53
C SER A 316 -4.18 0.83 26.28
N ARG A 317 -5.21 1.31 25.57
CA ARG A 317 -6.51 1.68 26.16
C ARG A 317 -7.34 0.49 26.61
N LYS A 318 -7.21 -0.69 26.01
CA LYS A 318 -8.00 -1.88 26.40
C LYS A 318 -7.53 -2.51 27.71
N VAL A 319 -6.32 -2.18 28.16
CA VAL A 319 -5.70 -2.70 29.39
C VAL A 319 -6.03 -1.83 30.60
N ASN A 320 -6.55 -0.62 30.38
CA ASN A 320 -7.00 0.33 31.40
C ASN A 320 -8.53 0.41 31.47
#